data_AF-A0AAW6KIG3-F1
#
_entry.id   AF-A0AAW6KIG3-F1
#
_cell.length_a   1.000
_cell.length_b   1.000
_cell.length_c   1.000
_cell.angle_alpha   90.00
_cell.angle_beta   90.00
_cell.angle_gamma   90.00
#
_symmetry.space_group_name_H-M   'P 1'
#
loop_
_entity.id
_entity.type
_entity.pdbx_description
1 polymer ?
#
loop_
_entity_poly.entity_id
_entity_poly.type
_entity_poly.pdbx_seq_one_letter_code
_entity_poly.pdbx_strand_id
1 'polypeptide(L)' 'SYTYYGQLKKADVALYDFIDKGTKLGTIKQDKNQKGVYYFAIKQGEEFVDPIQVITFE' A
#
# COMPACT_ATOMS: atom_id res chain seq x y z
N SER A 1 -1.14 14.40 2.04
CA SER A 1 -1.99 13.20 1.95
C SER A 1 -1.26 12.05 2.61
N TYR A 2 -1.97 10.99 2.98
CA TYR A 2 -1.39 9.77 3.54
C TYR A 2 -1.82 8.56 2.71
N THR A 3 -0.93 7.59 2.59
CA THR A 3 -1.19 6.31 1.93
C THR A 3 -1.00 5.20 2.94
N TYR A 4 -1.92 4.26 2.94
CA TYR A 4 -1.91 3.11 3.85
C TYR A 4 -1.78 1.84 3.03
N TYR A 5 -0.84 0.97 3.41
CA TYR A 5 -0.61 -0.32 2.80
C TYR A 5 -0.83 -1.40 3.88
N GLY A 6 -1.83 -2.25 3.67
CA GLY A 6 -2.23 -3.26 4.64
C GLY A 6 -1.93 -4.69 4.18
N GLN A 7 -2.11 -5.66 5.07
CA GLN A 7 -1.93 -7.10 4.80
C GLN A 7 -0.52 -7.47 4.28
N LEU A 8 0.48 -6.67 4.65
CA LEU A 8 1.88 -6.98 4.35
C LEU A 8 2.31 -8.22 5.14
N LYS A 9 2.97 -9.15 4.45
CA LYS A 9 3.70 -10.25 5.08
C LYS A 9 4.95 -9.73 5.78
N LYS A 10 5.60 -8.73 5.19
CA LYS A 10 6.82 -8.11 5.68
C LYS A 10 6.87 -6.67 5.21
N ALA A 11 7.22 -5.75 6.11
CA ALA A 11 7.66 -4.41 5.78
C ALA A 11 9.19 -4.41 5.62
N ASP A 12 9.68 -3.75 4.57
CA ASP A 12 11.11 -3.62 4.25
C ASP A 12 11.66 -2.23 4.67
N VAL A 13 10.88 -1.46 5.43
CA VAL A 13 11.19 -0.10 5.93
C VAL A 13 10.96 -0.01 7.44
N ALA A 14 11.66 0.92 8.09
CA ALA A 14 11.54 1.22 9.51
C ALA A 14 10.64 2.44 9.78
N LEU A 15 10.26 2.61 11.05
CA LEU A 15 9.51 3.78 11.49
C LEU A 15 10.37 5.03 11.30
N TYR A 16 9.78 6.06 10.68
CA TYR A 16 10.42 7.34 10.35
C TYR A 16 11.44 7.32 9.21
N ASP A 17 11.50 6.24 8.44
CA ASP A 17 12.29 6.25 7.19
C ASP A 17 11.76 7.30 6.22
N PHE A 18 12.67 8.14 5.72
CA PHE A 18 12.41 8.99 4.56
C PHE A 18 12.63 8.16 3.30
N ILE A 19 11.58 8.03 2.48
CA ILE A 19 11.59 7.19 1.28
C ILE A 19 11.11 7.94 0.05
N ASP A 20 11.68 7.60 -1.10
CA ASP A 20 11.29 8.17 -2.39
C ASP A 20 10.07 7.47 -2.98
N LYS A 21 9.39 8.15 -3.91
CA LYS A 21 8.30 7.56 -4.70
C LYS A 21 8.82 6.33 -5.47
N GLY A 22 8.08 5.23 -5.38
CA GLY A 22 8.44 3.97 -6.03
C GLY A 22 9.33 3.06 -5.18
N THR A 23 9.74 3.51 -3.98
CA THR A 23 10.45 2.65 -3.02
C THR A 23 9.60 1.45 -2.66
N LYS A 24 10.21 0.26 -2.68
CA LYS A 24 9.55 -0.97 -2.26
C LYS A 24 9.36 -0.95 -0.74
N LEU A 25 8.10 -0.97 -0.30
CA LEU A 25 7.75 -0.92 1.12
C LEU A 25 7.70 -2.29 1.78
N GLY A 26 7.60 -3.36 1.00
CA GLY A 26 7.43 -4.69 1.53
C GLY A 26 6.86 -5.69 0.53
N THR A 27 6.28 -6.75 1.07
CA THR A 27 5.62 -7.81 0.30
C THR A 27 4.27 -8.15 0.92
N ILE A 28 3.27 -8.44 0.09
CA ILE A 28 1.97 -8.91 0.57
C ILE A 28 2.04 -10.38 0.99
N LYS A 29 1.07 -10.79 1.81
CA LYS A 29 0.83 -12.21 2.06
C LYS A 29 0.12 -12.84 0.86
N GLN A 30 0.65 -13.99 0.40
CA GLN A 30 0.02 -14.84 -0.60
C GLN A 30 -0.48 -16.14 0.03
N ASP A 31 -1.54 -16.70 -0.54
CA ASP A 31 -2.05 -18.02 -0.22
C ASP A 31 -1.28 -19.13 -0.96
N LYS A 32 -1.67 -20.39 -0.75
CA LYS A 32 -1.04 -21.56 -1.38
C LYS A 32 -1.16 -21.57 -2.91
N ASN A 33 -2.13 -20.85 -3.46
CA ASN A 33 -2.37 -20.72 -4.89
C ASN A 33 -1.75 -19.44 -5.47
N GLN A 34 -0.82 -18.81 -4.73
CA GLN A 34 -0.14 -17.57 -5.09
C GLN A 34 -1.07 -16.35 -5.24
N LYS A 35 -2.30 -16.42 -4.72
CA LYS A 35 -3.21 -15.27 -4.68
C LYS A 35 -2.95 -14.47 -3.41
N GLY A 36 -2.83 -13.16 -3.55
CA GLY A 36 -2.68 -12.25 -2.41
C GLY A 36 -3.81 -11.24 -2.36
N VAL A 37 -4.07 -10.70 -1.17
CA VAL A 37 -4.96 -9.56 -1.00
C VAL A 37 -4.09 -8.32 -0.82
N TYR A 38 -4.31 -7.34 -1.69
CA TYR A 38 -3.69 -6.03 -1.57
C TYR A 38 -4.69 -5.07 -0.90
N TYR A 39 -4.27 -4.43 0.19
CA TYR A 39 -5.04 -3.39 0.85
C TYR A 39 -4.34 -2.05 0.66
N PHE A 40 -5.05 -1.09 0.08
CA PHE A 40 -4.55 0.24 -0.16
C PHE A 40 -5.63 1.29 0.07
N ALA A 41 -5.26 2.35 0.79
CA ALA A 41 -6.13 3.48 1.02
C ALA A 41 -5.35 4.80 0.90
N ILE A 42 -6.04 5.83 0.44
CA ILE A 42 -5.50 7.19 0.34
C ILE A 42 -6.36 8.09 1.23
N LYS A 43 -5.74 8.81 2.16
CA LYS A 43 -6.38 9.86 2.96
C LYS A 43 -5.93 11.23 2.48
N GLN A 44 -6.88 12.08 2.13
CA GLN A 44 -6.65 13.48 1.77
C GLN A 44 -7.34 14.36 2.81
N GLY A 45 -6.55 15.13 3.57
CA GLY A 45 -7.08 15.86 4.74
C GLY A 45 -7.68 14.89 5.76
N GLU A 46 -8.98 15.05 6.02
CA GLU A 46 -9.75 14.20 6.94
C GLU A 46 -10.55 13.08 6.25
N GLU A 47 -10.55 13.02 4.93
CA GLU A 47 -11.39 12.09 4.17
C GLU A 47 -10.57 11.00 3.48
N PHE A 48 -11.18 9.82 3.34
CA PHE A 48 -10.64 8.74 2.51
C PHE A 48 -11.14 8.89 1.08
N VAL A 49 -10.21 8.78 0.12
CA VAL A 49 -10.50 8.82 -1.31
C VAL A 49 -10.73 7.41 -1.81
N ASP A 50 -11.71 7.25 -2.70
CA ASP A 50 -11.92 6.00 -3.44
C ASP A 50 -10.70 5.70 -4.33
N PRO A 51 -9.92 4.65 -4.04
CA PRO A 51 -8.69 4.36 -4.76
C PRO A 51 -8.92 4.05 -6.24
N ILE A 52 -10.10 3.57 -6.63
CA ILE A 52 -10.43 3.26 -8.04
C ILE A 52 -10.41 4.52 -8.90
N GLN A 53 -10.75 5.68 -8.32
CA GLN A 53 -10.81 6.95 -9.05
C GLN A 53 -9.43 7.56 -9.32
N VAL A 54 -8.39 7.06 -8.66
CA VAL A 54 -7.03 7.64 -8.66
C VAL A 54 -5.95 6.66 -9.09
N ILE A 55 -6.23 5.35 -9.12
CA ILE A 55 -5.32 4.33 -9.64
C ILE A 55 -5.72 4.01 -11.07
N THR A 56 -4.79 4.21 -12.00
CA THR A 56 -4.88 3.65 -13.35
C THR A 56 -4.37 2.22 -13.32
N PHE A 57 -5.22 1.26 -13.65
CA PHE A 57 -4.79 -0.10 -13.97
C PHE A 57 -4.52 -0.15 -15.48
N GLU A 58 -3.26 -0.27 -15.87
CA GLU A 58 -2.88 -0.68 -17.23
C GLU A 58 -2.90 -2.21 -17.35
#